data_AF-A0A7X8R6F5-F1
#
_entry.id   AF-A0A7X8R6F5-F1
#
_cell.length_a   1.000
_cell.length_b   1.000
_cell.length_c   1.000
_cell.angle_alpha   90.00
_cell.angle_beta   90.00
_cell.angle_gamma   90.00
#
_symmetry.space_group_name_H-M   'P 1'
#
loop_
_entity.id
_entity.type
_entity.pdbx_description
1 polymer ?
#
loop_
_entity_poly.entity_id
_entity_poly.type
_entity_poly.pdbx_seq_one_letter_code
_entity_poly.pdbx_strand_id
1 'polypeptide(L)'
;MMTPIDYNFDFQIRENGAQAVVTNNLGRTALFGELVYLGGYVGYVAEPDGIANGASGRIQLLDPEVEVSTAQVEATDTFTAGNVLYFTPGGSSAAGKLVDAPADGSVPVGKITGAFGSAGAQTAVKFRPFPSSEALPGAALKVARVVIDVATDYSTTGKAANIPVGSTILDVLAVATATHSGGTAQVMNGSSAVHTAIAMATKGAVTRMSAGVDDTKLVVTDAVTVKTAALGDAGIVIILYV
;
A
#
# COMPACT_ATOMS: atom_id res chain seq x y z
N MET A 1 -46.37 -36.38 22.40
CA MET A 1 -45.25 -36.31 21.45
C MET A 1 -45.21 -34.88 20.96
N MET A 2 -44.23 -34.07 21.40
CA MET A 2 -44.14 -32.65 21.03
C MET A 2 -43.41 -32.57 19.70
N THR A 3 -44.08 -32.10 18.65
CA THR A 3 -43.46 -31.90 17.34
C THR A 3 -42.40 -30.80 17.48
N PRO A 4 -41.14 -31.04 17.06
CA PRO A 4 -40.14 -29.97 17.02
C PRO A 4 -40.67 -28.83 16.15
N ILE A 5 -40.56 -27.59 16.64
CA ILE A 5 -40.80 -26.39 15.84
C ILE A 5 -39.50 -26.14 15.07
N ASP A 6 -39.53 -26.37 13.75
CA ASP A 6 -38.43 -26.02 12.87
C ASP A 6 -38.41 -24.50 12.66
N TYR A 7 -37.41 -23.83 13.25
CA TYR A 7 -37.17 -22.42 13.01
C TYR A 7 -36.23 -22.27 11.80
N ASN A 8 -36.80 -22.02 10.62
CA ASN A 8 -36.02 -21.58 9.46
C ASN A 8 -35.99 -20.04 9.46
N PHE A 9 -34.88 -19.46 9.91
CA PHE A 9 -34.76 -18.01 10.01
C PHE A 9 -34.55 -17.30 8.67
N ASP A 10 -34.41 -18.06 7.56
CA ASP A 10 -34.10 -17.55 6.21
C ASP A 10 -33.14 -16.35 6.24
N PHE A 11 -32.13 -16.48 7.10
CA PHE A 11 -31.28 -15.38 7.48
C PHE A 11 -30.27 -15.16 6.37
N GLN A 12 -30.60 -14.23 5.48
CA GLN A 12 -29.76 -13.85 4.35
C GLN A 12 -29.09 -12.52 4.66
N ILE A 13 -27.87 -12.57 5.20
CA ILE A 13 -26.99 -11.39 5.15
C ILE A 13 -26.53 -11.26 3.71
N ARG A 14 -27.10 -10.26 3.02
CA ARG A 14 -26.81 -10.03 1.60
C ARG A 14 -25.48 -9.29 1.39
N GLU A 15 -25.02 -8.53 2.39
CA GLU A 15 -23.73 -7.84 2.38
C GLU A 15 -23.12 -7.85 3.78
N ASN A 16 -22.26 -8.84 4.03
CA ASN A 16 -21.18 -8.69 4.99
C ASN A 16 -20.05 -8.11 4.16
N GLY A 17 -19.51 -6.94 4.49
CA GLY A 17 -18.45 -6.32 3.67
C GLY A 17 -17.30 -7.30 3.42
N ALA A 18 -16.39 -7.01 2.49
CA ALA A 18 -15.30 -7.94 2.17
C ALA A 18 -14.52 -8.41 3.42
N GLN A 19 -14.32 -9.72 3.57
CA GLN A 19 -13.58 -10.31 4.69
C GLN A 19 -12.33 -11.04 4.19
N ALA A 20 -11.30 -11.09 5.03
CA ALA A 20 -10.11 -11.89 4.79
C ALA A 20 -9.86 -12.83 5.96
N VAL A 21 -9.46 -14.07 5.66
CA VAL A 21 -8.90 -15.00 6.64
C VAL A 21 -7.41 -14.72 6.74
N VAL A 22 -6.95 -14.38 7.93
CA VAL A 22 -5.56 -13.99 8.21
C VAL A 22 -5.01 -14.80 9.37
N THR A 23 -3.70 -14.93 9.45
CA THR A 23 -3.01 -15.44 10.65
C THR A 23 -2.52 -14.27 11.48
N ASN A 24 -2.87 -14.23 12.76
CA ASN A 24 -2.34 -13.21 13.67
C ASN A 24 -0.89 -13.55 14.06
N ASN A 25 0.04 -12.68 13.68
CA ASN A 25 1.46 -12.79 13.98
C ASN A 25 1.98 -11.62 14.83
N LEU A 26 1.10 -10.92 15.54
CA LEU A 26 1.45 -9.73 16.33
C LEU A 26 2.21 -10.05 17.62
N GLY A 27 2.34 -11.32 18.02
CA GLY A 27 2.93 -11.71 19.31
C GLY A 27 1.99 -11.49 20.51
N ARG A 28 0.74 -11.10 20.26
CA ARG A 28 -0.35 -10.96 21.24
C ARG A 28 -1.69 -11.30 20.60
N THR A 29 -2.74 -11.45 21.40
CA THR A 29 -4.11 -11.55 20.88
C THR A 29 -4.53 -10.22 20.24
N ALA A 30 -5.06 -10.28 19.02
CA ALA A 30 -5.74 -9.16 18.38
C ALA A 30 -7.21 -9.15 18.83
N LEU A 31 -7.71 -8.04 19.35
CA LEU A 31 -9.03 -7.99 20.00
C LEU A 31 -10.14 -7.71 18.99
N PHE A 32 -11.37 -8.16 19.29
CA PHE A 32 -12.55 -7.83 18.47
C PHE A 32 -12.68 -6.31 18.25
N GLY A 33 -12.91 -5.90 17.00
CA GLY A 33 -13.02 -4.49 16.61
C GLY A 33 -11.69 -3.73 16.54
N GLU A 34 -10.56 -4.36 16.88
CA GLU A 34 -9.23 -3.76 16.73
C GLU A 34 -8.87 -3.61 15.24
N LEU A 35 -8.38 -2.44 14.84
CA LEU A 35 -7.81 -2.24 13.51
C LEU A 35 -6.41 -2.88 13.46
N VAL A 36 -6.20 -3.76 12.48
CA VAL A 36 -4.96 -4.52 12.32
C VAL A 36 -4.47 -4.49 10.88
N TYR A 37 -3.16 -4.75 10.70
CA TYR A 37 -2.55 -5.02 9.40
C TYR A 37 -1.96 -6.44 9.43
N LEU A 38 -2.66 -7.40 8.82
CA LEU A 38 -2.32 -8.82 8.86
C LEU A 38 -2.43 -9.41 7.45
N GLY A 39 -1.44 -10.21 7.06
CA GLY A 39 -1.45 -10.88 5.75
C GLY A 39 -1.53 -9.92 4.55
N GLY A 40 -1.05 -8.69 4.70
CA GLY A 40 -1.12 -7.65 3.66
C GLY A 40 -2.44 -6.87 3.63
N TYR A 41 -3.38 -7.13 4.55
CA TYR A 41 -4.68 -6.48 4.59
C TYR A 41 -4.83 -5.60 5.83
N VAL A 42 -5.45 -4.43 5.64
CA VAL A 42 -5.93 -3.59 6.75
C VAL A 42 -7.41 -3.86 6.98
N GLY A 43 -7.80 -4.10 8.22
CA GLY A 43 -9.20 -4.34 8.59
C GLY A 43 -9.41 -4.44 10.09
N TYR A 44 -10.67 -4.56 10.50
CA TYR A 44 -11.06 -4.76 11.90
C TYR A 44 -11.20 -6.24 12.21
N VAL A 45 -10.73 -6.69 13.36
CA VAL A 45 -10.94 -8.08 13.80
C VAL A 45 -12.44 -8.37 13.95
N ALA A 46 -12.92 -9.37 13.21
CA ALA A 46 -14.34 -9.74 13.18
C ALA A 46 -14.67 -10.92 14.11
N GLU A 47 -13.67 -11.60 14.67
CA GLU A 47 -13.87 -12.70 15.61
C GLU A 47 -14.23 -12.16 17.01
N PRO A 48 -15.39 -12.55 17.60
CA PRO A 48 -15.84 -12.05 18.90
C PRO A 48 -14.83 -12.28 20.04
N ASP A 49 -14.11 -13.39 20.02
CA ASP A 49 -13.09 -13.74 21.01
C ASP A 49 -11.70 -13.15 20.68
N GLY A 50 -11.62 -12.37 19.59
CA GLY A 50 -10.36 -11.95 18.99
C GLY A 50 -9.65 -13.09 18.25
N ILE A 51 -8.41 -12.83 17.85
CA ILE A 51 -7.55 -13.81 17.17
C ILE A 51 -6.30 -14.00 18.03
N ALA A 52 -6.12 -15.18 18.61
CA ALA A 52 -4.93 -15.49 19.39
C ALA A 52 -3.65 -15.42 18.53
N ASN A 53 -2.49 -15.15 19.15
CA ASN A 53 -1.23 -15.16 18.42
C ASN A 53 -0.95 -16.55 17.82
N GLY A 54 -0.57 -16.60 16.54
CA GLY A 54 -0.38 -17.81 15.76
C GLY A 54 -1.67 -18.46 15.24
N ALA A 55 -2.85 -17.97 15.63
CA ALA A 55 -4.13 -18.49 15.16
C ALA A 55 -4.59 -17.80 13.87
N SER A 56 -5.41 -18.51 13.10
CA SER A 56 -6.16 -17.92 11.99
C SER A 56 -7.49 -17.37 12.46
N GLY A 57 -7.95 -16.27 11.86
CA GLY A 57 -9.25 -15.68 12.10
C GLY A 57 -9.65 -14.70 11.01
N ARG A 58 -10.86 -14.17 11.07
CA ARG A 58 -11.38 -13.23 10.07
C ARG A 58 -11.16 -11.79 10.50
N ILE A 59 -10.78 -10.98 9.53
CA ILE A 59 -10.88 -9.52 9.61
C ILE A 59 -11.90 -9.02 8.59
N GLN A 60 -12.61 -7.98 8.97
CA GLN A 60 -13.48 -7.19 8.12
C GLN A 60 -12.64 -6.11 7.43
N LEU A 61 -12.54 -6.18 6.11
CA LEU A 61 -11.78 -5.19 5.34
C LEU A 61 -12.49 -3.83 5.38
N LEU A 62 -11.69 -2.77 5.27
CA LEU A 62 -12.19 -1.41 5.22
C LEU A 62 -12.97 -1.16 3.93
N ASP A 63 -14.21 -0.71 4.08
CA ASP A 63 -15.10 -0.38 2.95
C ASP A 63 -14.98 1.12 2.61
N PRO A 64 -14.60 1.50 1.37
CA PRO A 64 -14.49 2.90 0.96
C PRO A 64 -15.81 3.68 0.95
N GLU A 65 -16.95 2.99 0.91
CA GLU A 65 -18.27 3.63 0.93
C GLU A 65 -18.72 3.96 2.37
N VAL A 66 -18.04 3.38 3.36
CA VAL A 66 -18.35 3.55 4.77
C VAL A 66 -17.38 4.53 5.42
N GLU A 67 -17.92 5.46 6.19
CA GLU A 67 -17.10 6.31 7.03
C GLU A 67 -16.84 5.61 8.35
N VAL A 68 -15.57 5.53 8.75
CA VAL A 68 -15.17 4.83 9.97
C VAL A 68 -14.65 5.80 11.00
N SER A 69 -14.95 5.53 12.26
CA SER A 69 -14.40 6.24 13.41
C SER A 69 -13.76 5.28 14.40
N THR A 70 -12.58 5.60 14.91
CA THR A 70 -11.92 4.78 15.94
C THR A 70 -11.08 5.63 16.88
N ALA A 71 -10.95 5.14 18.12
CA ALA A 71 -10.10 5.69 19.16
C ALA A 71 -8.66 5.12 19.14
N GLN A 72 -8.31 4.34 18.11
CA GLN A 72 -6.99 3.75 17.94
C GLN A 72 -5.98 4.77 17.38
N VAL A 73 -5.74 5.82 18.16
CA VAL A 73 -4.90 6.99 17.86
C VAL A 73 -3.99 7.29 19.07
N GLU A 74 -2.93 8.07 18.91
CA GLU A 74 -2.24 8.65 20.07
C GLU A 74 -2.86 10.00 20.44
N ALA A 75 -2.98 10.26 21.75
CA ALA A 75 -3.61 11.49 22.24
C ALA A 75 -2.89 12.77 21.77
N THR A 76 -1.59 12.67 21.50
CA THR A 76 -0.75 13.76 21.00
C THR A 76 -0.92 14.02 19.51
N ASP A 77 -1.56 13.11 18.76
CA ASP A 77 -1.76 13.29 17.33
C ASP A 77 -2.75 14.43 17.04
N THR A 78 -2.55 15.09 15.91
CA THR A 78 -3.44 16.17 15.46
C THR A 78 -3.95 15.86 14.06
N PHE A 79 -5.16 15.32 13.98
CA PHE A 79 -5.77 14.97 12.70
C PHE A 79 -6.39 16.20 12.02
N THR A 80 -6.02 16.43 10.76
CA THR A 80 -6.59 17.49 9.92
C THR A 80 -7.44 16.90 8.80
N ALA A 81 -8.69 17.35 8.66
CA ALA A 81 -9.57 16.87 7.58
C ALA A 81 -8.96 17.13 6.20
N GLY A 82 -9.11 16.17 5.29
CA GLY A 82 -8.54 16.18 3.94
C GLY A 82 -7.13 15.56 3.82
N ASN A 83 -6.40 15.44 4.94
CA ASN A 83 -5.11 14.76 4.94
C ASN A 83 -5.28 13.24 4.73
N VAL A 84 -4.21 12.61 4.25
CA VAL A 84 -4.12 11.15 4.19
C VAL A 84 -3.93 10.63 5.60
N LEU A 85 -4.68 9.59 5.95
CA LEU A 85 -4.53 8.85 7.18
C LEU A 85 -3.75 7.57 6.91
N TYR A 86 -2.84 7.24 7.80
CA TYR A 86 -2.02 6.05 7.74
C TYR A 86 -2.24 5.21 9.00
N PHE A 87 -2.14 3.90 8.85
CA PHE A 87 -2.09 2.96 9.96
C PHE A 87 -0.64 2.50 10.16
N THR A 88 -0.13 2.71 11.36
CA THR A 88 1.16 2.20 11.81
C THR A 88 0.94 0.89 12.57
N PRO A 89 1.42 -0.25 12.06
CA PRO A 89 1.23 -1.54 12.73
C PRO A 89 1.86 -1.56 14.12
N GLY A 90 1.19 -2.23 15.05
CA GLY A 90 1.71 -2.52 16.39
C GLY A 90 2.52 -3.81 16.42
N GLY A 91 2.72 -4.33 17.63
CA GLY A 91 3.46 -5.58 17.84
C GLY A 91 3.07 -6.26 19.15
N SER A 92 4.00 -7.02 19.72
CA SER A 92 3.72 -7.90 20.87
C SER A 92 3.36 -7.12 22.14
N SER A 93 3.74 -5.86 22.22
CA SER A 93 3.55 -4.99 23.39
C SER A 93 2.44 -3.94 23.23
N ALA A 94 1.90 -3.73 22.02
CA ALA A 94 0.94 -2.66 21.77
C ALA A 94 0.06 -2.88 20.53
N ALA A 95 -1.12 -2.26 20.53
CA ALA A 95 -1.94 -2.09 19.34
C ALA A 95 -1.26 -1.20 18.30
N GLY A 96 -1.65 -1.36 17.03
CA GLY A 96 -1.29 -0.37 16.01
C GLY A 96 -2.01 0.95 16.26
N LYS A 97 -1.68 1.99 15.52
CA LYS A 97 -2.28 3.32 15.67
C LYS A 97 -2.49 4.01 14.33
N LEU A 98 -3.47 4.89 14.26
CA LEU A 98 -3.69 5.78 13.13
C LEU A 98 -2.94 7.09 13.34
N VAL A 99 -2.25 7.54 12.29
CA VAL A 99 -1.44 8.76 12.27
C VAL A 99 -1.67 9.53 10.97
N ASP A 100 -1.57 10.85 11.00
CA ASP A 100 -1.64 11.69 9.79
C ASP A 100 -0.26 12.04 9.21
N ALA A 101 0.81 11.75 9.96
CA ALA A 101 2.19 11.74 9.52
C ALA A 101 2.75 10.30 9.60
N PRO A 102 3.05 9.64 8.47
CA PRO A 102 3.47 8.24 8.48
C PRO A 102 4.87 8.07 9.08
N ALA A 103 5.08 6.93 9.72
CA ALA A 103 6.40 6.41 10.07
C ALA A 103 6.81 5.30 9.08
N ASP A 104 8.02 4.80 9.20
CA ASP A 104 8.48 3.65 8.41
C ASP A 104 7.56 2.44 8.63
N GLY A 105 7.04 1.87 7.54
CA GLY A 105 6.11 0.74 7.57
C GLY A 105 4.64 1.10 7.82
N SER A 106 4.30 2.38 7.94
CA SER A 106 2.88 2.81 7.95
C SER A 106 2.23 2.58 6.58
N VAL A 107 0.97 2.16 6.58
CA VAL A 107 0.18 1.91 5.36
C VAL A 107 -0.92 2.96 5.22
N PRO A 108 -1.12 3.56 4.03
CA PRO A 108 -2.21 4.51 3.82
C PRO A 108 -3.56 3.79 3.91
N VAL A 109 -4.49 4.33 4.70
CA VAL A 109 -5.80 3.69 4.93
C VAL A 109 -6.98 4.51 4.43
N GLY A 110 -6.85 5.82 4.29
CA GLY A 110 -7.95 6.65 3.80
C GLY A 110 -7.71 8.15 3.90
N LYS A 111 -8.80 8.91 3.76
CA LYS A 111 -8.83 10.36 3.95
C LYS A 111 -9.55 10.74 5.22
N ILE A 112 -8.93 11.61 6.02
CA ILE A 112 -9.52 12.13 7.25
C ILE A 112 -10.73 12.99 6.88
N THR A 113 -11.86 12.69 7.49
CA THR A 113 -13.10 13.47 7.33
C THR A 113 -13.45 14.25 8.59
N GLY A 114 -12.85 13.90 9.74
CA GLY A 114 -12.98 14.63 10.99
C GLY A 114 -12.15 14.03 12.11
N ALA A 115 -12.19 14.67 13.27
CA ALA A 115 -11.55 14.22 14.49
C ALA A 115 -12.42 14.57 15.70
N PHE A 116 -12.25 13.82 16.78
CA PHE A 116 -12.94 14.05 18.05
C PHE A 116 -11.91 14.41 19.12
N GLY A 117 -12.26 15.38 19.96
CA GLY A 117 -11.36 15.96 20.95
C GLY A 117 -10.88 17.35 20.53
N SER A 118 -9.80 17.79 21.17
CA SER A 118 -9.15 19.08 20.89
C SER A 118 -7.75 18.83 20.32
N ALA A 119 -7.20 19.77 19.58
CA ALA A 119 -5.83 19.66 19.06
C ALA A 119 -4.82 19.37 20.19
N GLY A 120 -3.96 18.37 20.00
CA GLY A 120 -3.03 17.87 21.03
C GLY A 120 -3.65 17.03 22.15
N ALA A 121 -4.93 16.70 22.06
CA ALA A 121 -5.67 15.79 22.93
C ALA A 121 -6.81 15.11 22.16
N GLN A 122 -6.51 14.59 20.97
CA GLN A 122 -7.51 13.92 20.14
C GLN A 122 -7.84 12.55 20.75
N THR A 123 -9.11 12.17 20.74
CA THR A 123 -9.60 10.91 21.33
C THR A 123 -10.06 9.91 20.28
N ALA A 124 -10.37 10.37 19.07
CA ALA A 124 -10.69 9.53 17.93
C ALA A 124 -10.50 10.29 16.60
N VAL A 125 -10.35 9.54 15.53
CA VAL A 125 -10.33 10.05 14.15
C VAL A 125 -11.49 9.47 13.36
N LYS A 126 -12.03 10.26 12.43
CA LYS A 126 -13.03 9.86 11.45
C LYS A 126 -12.41 9.92 10.06
N PHE A 127 -12.58 8.88 9.27
CA PHE A 127 -11.99 8.80 7.95
C PHE A 127 -12.84 7.96 7.01
N ARG A 128 -12.68 8.22 5.71
CA ARG A 128 -13.21 7.37 4.66
C ARG A 128 -12.06 6.52 4.12
N PRO A 129 -12.16 5.18 4.15
CA PRO A 129 -11.12 4.32 3.59
C PRO A 129 -10.89 4.60 2.11
N PHE A 130 -9.67 4.36 1.65
CA PHE A 130 -9.39 4.33 0.22
C PHE A 130 -10.09 3.13 -0.43
N PRO A 131 -10.54 3.24 -1.69
CA PRO A 131 -11.00 2.08 -2.44
C PRO A 131 -9.86 1.05 -2.52
N SER A 132 -10.19 -0.24 -2.62
CA SER A 132 -9.20 -1.34 -2.65
C SER A 132 -8.14 -1.19 -3.75
N SER A 133 -8.41 -0.39 -4.80
CA SER A 133 -7.43 0.01 -5.82
C SER A 133 -6.37 1.00 -5.34
N GLU A 134 -6.63 1.75 -4.28
CA GLU A 134 -5.75 2.78 -3.71
C GLU A 134 -5.16 2.34 -2.35
N ALA A 135 -5.85 1.47 -1.59
CA ALA A 135 -5.55 1.16 -0.18
C ALA A 135 -4.60 -0.02 0.10
N LEU A 136 -4.22 -0.83 -0.90
CA LEU A 136 -3.39 -2.01 -0.66
C LEU A 136 -2.04 -1.86 -1.38
N PRO A 137 -0.92 -1.69 -0.65
CA PRO A 137 0.31 -2.35 -1.04
C PRO A 137 0.04 -3.86 -0.90
N GLY A 138 -0.17 -4.56 -2.01
CA GLY A 138 -0.09 -6.03 -2.06
C GLY A 138 -1.23 -6.82 -2.73
N ALA A 139 -2.34 -6.23 -3.23
CA ALA A 139 -3.48 -7.05 -3.72
C ALA A 139 -3.90 -6.84 -5.19
N ALA A 140 -3.55 -5.73 -5.83
CA ALA A 140 -3.86 -5.50 -7.24
C ALA A 140 -2.58 -5.11 -7.98
N LEU A 141 -2.35 -5.71 -9.14
CA LEU A 141 -1.28 -5.30 -10.04
C LEU A 141 -1.54 -3.86 -10.50
N LYS A 142 -0.64 -2.96 -10.10
CA LYS A 142 -0.65 -1.54 -10.45
C LYS A 142 0.46 -1.26 -11.46
N VAL A 143 0.29 -0.13 -12.14
CA VAL A 143 1.23 0.31 -13.17
C VAL A 143 1.60 1.77 -12.92
N ALA A 144 2.88 2.04 -12.72
CA ALA A 144 3.42 3.39 -12.80
C ALA A 144 4.02 3.61 -14.18
N ARG A 145 3.60 4.68 -14.85
CA ARG A 145 4.09 5.08 -16.17
C ARG A 145 4.92 6.35 -16.05
N VAL A 146 6.21 6.24 -16.34
CA VAL A 146 7.16 7.36 -16.32
C VAL A 146 7.54 7.71 -17.76
N VAL A 147 7.17 8.90 -18.20
CA VAL A 147 7.54 9.41 -19.53
C VAL A 147 8.85 10.17 -19.44
N ILE A 148 9.88 9.71 -20.13
CA ILE A 148 11.18 10.36 -20.24
C ILE A 148 11.21 11.14 -21.57
N ASP A 149 11.34 12.46 -21.46
CA ASP A 149 11.51 13.33 -22.62
C ASP A 149 12.99 13.49 -22.99
N VAL A 150 13.24 13.81 -24.26
CA VAL A 150 14.58 13.95 -24.83
C VAL A 150 15.34 15.19 -24.32
N ALA A 151 14.63 16.19 -23.80
CA ALA A 151 15.18 17.52 -23.54
C ALA A 151 15.71 17.69 -22.10
N THR A 152 15.36 16.77 -21.20
CA THR A 152 15.71 16.85 -19.78
C THR A 152 16.71 15.75 -19.43
N ASP A 153 17.75 16.12 -18.68
CA ASP A 153 18.72 15.15 -18.16
C ASP A 153 18.22 14.55 -16.85
N TYR A 154 17.97 13.23 -16.87
CA TYR A 154 17.54 12.47 -15.70
C TYR A 154 18.65 11.56 -15.15
N SER A 155 19.89 11.69 -15.61
CA SER A 155 21.01 10.81 -15.23
C SER A 155 21.41 10.95 -13.75
N THR A 156 21.30 12.15 -13.18
CA THR A 156 21.75 12.42 -11.81
C THR A 156 20.64 12.20 -10.79
N THR A 157 19.51 12.90 -10.95
CA THR A 157 18.39 12.91 -9.98
C THR A 157 17.30 11.89 -10.30
N GLY A 158 17.20 11.45 -11.56
CA GLY A 158 16.09 10.62 -12.02
C GLY A 158 14.77 11.40 -12.14
N LYS A 159 13.81 10.78 -12.82
CA LYS A 159 12.41 11.22 -12.87
C LYS A 159 11.59 10.46 -11.84
N ALA A 160 10.82 11.16 -11.02
CA ALA A 160 9.99 10.53 -10.00
C ALA A 160 8.94 9.57 -10.61
N ALA A 161 8.76 8.43 -9.96
CA ALA A 161 7.68 7.49 -10.19
C ALA A 161 6.76 7.48 -8.95
N ASN A 162 5.46 7.65 -9.14
CA ASN A 162 4.49 7.62 -8.05
C ASN A 162 4.19 6.16 -7.67
N ILE A 163 5.08 5.55 -6.87
CA ILE A 163 4.91 4.21 -6.30
C ILE A 163 4.97 4.33 -4.77
N PRO A 164 3.93 3.90 -4.02
CA PRO A 164 3.91 3.99 -2.57
C PRO A 164 5.01 3.15 -1.90
N VAL A 165 5.57 3.67 -0.80
CA VAL A 165 6.41 2.89 0.12
C VAL A 165 5.63 1.66 0.63
N GLY A 166 6.31 0.52 0.74
CA GLY A 166 5.73 -0.77 1.07
C GLY A 166 5.23 -1.57 -0.14
N SER A 167 5.14 -0.96 -1.33
CA SER A 167 4.81 -1.70 -2.56
C SER A 167 5.94 -2.66 -2.94
N THR A 168 5.62 -3.73 -3.67
CA THR A 168 6.63 -4.62 -4.27
C THR A 168 6.67 -4.43 -5.77
N ILE A 169 7.83 -4.04 -6.31
CA ILE A 169 8.08 -4.00 -7.75
C ILE A 169 8.16 -5.44 -8.26
N LEU A 170 7.38 -5.74 -9.29
CA LEU A 170 7.32 -7.06 -9.91
C LEU A 170 8.06 -7.09 -11.25
N ASP A 171 8.01 -5.99 -12.00
CA ASP A 171 8.59 -5.92 -13.32
C ASP A 171 8.83 -4.49 -13.79
N VAL A 172 9.73 -4.34 -14.75
CA VAL A 172 10.01 -3.06 -15.40
C VAL A 172 10.13 -3.28 -16.90
N LEU A 173 9.43 -2.46 -17.68
CA LEU A 173 9.55 -2.41 -19.13
C LEU A 173 9.95 -1.00 -19.54
N ALA A 174 10.81 -0.89 -20.55
CA ALA A 174 11.11 0.37 -21.21
C ALA A 174 10.75 0.30 -22.69
N VAL A 175 10.09 1.34 -23.17
CA VAL A 175 9.76 1.55 -24.58
C VAL A 175 10.50 2.79 -25.05
N ALA A 176 11.46 2.63 -25.95
CA ALA A 176 12.20 3.77 -26.50
C ALA A 176 11.31 4.58 -27.46
N THR A 177 11.20 5.89 -27.27
CA THR A 177 10.40 6.78 -28.12
C THR A 177 11.25 7.54 -29.14
N ALA A 178 12.58 7.57 -28.94
CA ALA A 178 13.57 8.06 -29.87
C ALA A 178 14.76 7.08 -29.96
N THR A 179 15.60 7.25 -30.98
CA THR A 179 16.85 6.51 -31.11
C THR A 179 17.97 7.33 -30.49
N HIS A 180 18.65 6.76 -29.49
CA HIS A 180 19.85 7.33 -28.88
C HIS A 180 20.84 6.19 -28.62
N SER A 181 22.01 6.23 -29.26
CA SER A 181 22.98 5.14 -29.14
C SER A 181 23.46 5.00 -27.71
N GLY A 182 23.32 3.80 -27.13
CA GLY A 182 23.69 3.54 -25.73
C GLY A 182 22.69 4.04 -24.69
N GLY A 183 21.51 4.53 -25.11
CA GLY A 183 20.50 5.02 -24.19
C GLY A 183 19.93 3.93 -23.31
N THR A 184 19.70 4.25 -22.02
CA THR A 184 19.18 3.29 -21.04
C THR A 184 18.23 3.95 -20.04
N ALA A 185 17.48 3.11 -19.33
CA ALA A 185 16.74 3.51 -18.13
C ALA A 185 17.05 2.56 -16.97
N GLN A 186 17.06 3.09 -15.75
CA GLN A 186 17.24 2.29 -14.54
C GLN A 186 16.27 2.75 -13.47
N VAL A 187 15.52 1.81 -12.89
CA VAL A 187 14.65 2.10 -11.75
C VAL A 187 15.48 2.06 -10.47
N MET A 188 15.34 3.12 -9.67
CA MET A 188 15.98 3.30 -8.38
C MET A 188 14.91 3.28 -7.28
N ASN A 189 15.23 2.61 -6.17
CA ASN A 189 14.49 2.66 -4.91
C ASN A 189 15.39 3.39 -3.90
N GLY A 190 15.10 4.67 -3.68
CA GLY A 190 16.04 5.59 -3.04
C GLY A 190 17.34 5.70 -3.85
N SER A 191 18.47 5.44 -3.19
CA SER A 191 19.79 5.43 -3.82
C SER A 191 20.17 4.09 -4.49
N SER A 192 19.37 3.04 -4.29
CA SER A 192 19.70 1.68 -4.75
C SER A 192 19.04 1.38 -6.09
N ALA A 193 19.81 0.81 -7.02
CA ALA A 193 19.25 0.29 -8.26
C ALA A 193 18.47 -1.00 -8.01
N VAL A 194 17.26 -1.10 -8.58
CA VAL A 194 16.42 -2.31 -8.49
C VAL A 194 16.87 -3.38 -9.47
N HIS A 195 17.42 -2.96 -10.60
CA HIS A 195 17.93 -3.84 -11.64
C HIS A 195 19.09 -3.19 -12.39
N THR A 196 19.81 -3.95 -13.21
CA THR A 196 20.78 -3.38 -14.17
C THR A 196 20.03 -2.57 -15.23
N ALA A 197 20.58 -1.42 -15.64
CA ALA A 197 19.93 -0.53 -16.60
C ALA A 197 19.45 -1.26 -17.87
N ILE A 198 18.21 -1.00 -18.27
CA ILE A 198 17.55 -1.59 -19.44
C ILE A 198 17.74 -0.72 -20.67
N ALA A 199 17.95 -1.34 -21.82
CA ALA A 199 18.24 -0.64 -23.06
C ALA A 199 17.02 0.14 -23.59
N MET A 200 17.26 1.39 -23.98
CA MET A 200 16.33 2.29 -24.67
C MET A 200 16.94 2.89 -25.95
N ALA A 201 17.82 2.14 -26.62
CA ALA A 201 18.67 2.73 -27.65
C ALA A 201 18.00 2.95 -29.02
N THR A 202 16.99 2.15 -29.37
CA THR A 202 16.37 2.16 -30.72
C THR A 202 14.89 2.46 -30.62
N LYS A 203 14.40 3.47 -31.35
CA LYS A 203 12.99 3.85 -31.36
C LYS A 203 12.07 2.64 -31.60
N GLY A 204 11.06 2.49 -30.75
CA GLY A 204 10.09 1.40 -30.80
C GLY A 204 10.56 0.10 -30.16
N ALA A 205 11.83 -0.01 -29.75
CA ALA A 205 12.30 -1.17 -28.99
C ALA A 205 11.58 -1.23 -27.64
N VAL A 206 11.14 -2.43 -27.28
CA VAL A 206 10.59 -2.76 -25.98
C VAL A 206 11.57 -3.69 -25.30
N THR A 207 12.09 -3.27 -24.15
CA THR A 207 13.04 -4.04 -23.36
C THR A 207 12.45 -4.26 -21.97
N ARG A 208 12.65 -5.45 -21.42
CA ARG A 208 12.19 -5.83 -20.07
C ARG A 208 13.39 -6.02 -19.14
N MET A 209 13.20 -5.69 -17.87
CA MET A 209 14.06 -6.11 -16.77
C MET A 209 14.23 -7.64 -16.80
N SER A 210 15.45 -8.10 -17.07
CA SER A 210 15.77 -9.53 -17.17
C SER A 210 17.14 -9.89 -16.58
N ALA A 211 17.98 -8.89 -16.27
CA ALA A 211 19.33 -9.10 -15.75
C ALA A 211 19.62 -8.20 -14.55
N GLY A 212 20.41 -8.73 -13.61
CA GLY A 212 20.90 -8.02 -12.42
C GLY A 212 19.80 -7.42 -11.56
N VAL A 213 18.66 -8.11 -11.46
CA VAL A 213 17.60 -7.78 -10.50
C VAL A 213 18.14 -8.03 -9.09
N ASP A 214 17.97 -7.05 -8.20
CA ASP A 214 18.29 -7.19 -6.78
C ASP A 214 17.00 -7.38 -6.00
N ASP A 215 16.70 -8.64 -5.65
CA ASP A 215 15.49 -9.03 -4.92
C ASP A 215 15.36 -8.29 -3.58
N THR A 216 16.47 -7.86 -2.98
CA THR A 216 16.46 -7.10 -1.72
C THR A 216 15.99 -5.66 -1.89
N LYS A 217 15.83 -5.19 -3.12
CA LYS A 217 15.44 -3.81 -3.48
C LYS A 217 14.08 -3.71 -4.15
N LEU A 218 13.40 -4.83 -4.36
CA LEU A 218 12.07 -4.87 -4.98
C LEU A 218 10.99 -4.28 -4.06
N VAL A 219 11.14 -4.39 -2.75
CA VAL A 219 10.25 -3.72 -1.79
C VAL A 219 10.60 -2.25 -1.71
N VAL A 220 9.65 -1.38 -2.04
CA VAL A 220 9.83 0.08 -2.04
C VAL A 220 9.98 0.57 -0.61
N THR A 221 11.15 1.11 -0.28
CA THR A 221 11.46 1.65 1.06
C THR A 221 11.64 3.16 1.05
N ASP A 222 11.77 3.76 -0.14
CA ASP A 222 12.00 5.19 -0.34
C ASP A 222 11.41 5.62 -1.70
N ALA A 223 11.55 6.88 -2.08
CA ALA A 223 11.11 7.41 -3.35
C ALA A 223 11.65 6.61 -4.54
N VAL A 224 10.76 6.20 -5.44
CA VAL A 224 11.13 5.51 -6.68
C VAL A 224 11.42 6.55 -7.76
N THR A 225 12.55 6.40 -8.44
CA THR A 225 12.92 7.24 -9.59
C THR A 225 13.37 6.40 -10.78
N VAL A 226 13.26 6.96 -11.97
CA VAL A 226 13.81 6.40 -13.21
C VAL A 226 14.96 7.28 -13.65
N LYS A 227 16.19 6.74 -13.61
CA LYS A 227 17.38 7.41 -14.14
C LYS A 227 17.63 7.01 -15.58
N THR A 228 18.16 7.94 -16.37
CA THR A 228 18.68 7.66 -17.71
C THR A 228 20.21 7.57 -17.69
N ALA A 229 20.83 7.13 -18.78
CA ALA A 229 22.30 7.19 -18.87
C ALA A 229 22.76 8.63 -19.12
N ALA A 230 22.06 9.36 -19.99
CA ALA A 230 22.41 10.72 -20.37
C ALA A 230 21.19 11.52 -20.84
N LEU A 231 21.41 12.81 -21.10
CA LEU A 231 20.50 13.64 -21.87
C LEU A 231 20.32 13.07 -23.29
N GLY A 232 19.08 13.10 -23.81
CA GLY A 232 18.74 12.57 -25.12
C GLY A 232 18.13 11.17 -25.10
N ASP A 233 18.24 10.46 -23.97
CA ASP A 233 17.46 9.25 -23.70
C ASP A 233 15.98 9.62 -23.63
N ALA A 234 15.14 8.98 -24.44
CA ALA A 234 13.71 9.25 -24.48
C ALA A 234 12.90 7.96 -24.58
N GLY A 235 11.89 7.84 -23.73
CA GLY A 235 11.14 6.61 -23.62
C GLY A 235 9.95 6.68 -22.68
N ILE A 236 9.28 5.55 -22.53
CA ILE A 236 8.26 5.30 -21.53
C ILE A 236 8.74 4.13 -20.70
N VAL A 237 8.94 4.34 -19.40
CA VAL A 237 9.23 3.28 -18.44
C VAL A 237 7.94 2.91 -17.72
N ILE A 238 7.61 1.63 -17.75
CA ILE A 238 6.42 1.03 -17.16
C ILE A 238 6.90 0.16 -16.00
N ILE A 239 6.46 0.48 -14.79
CA ILE A 239 6.82 -0.26 -13.58
C ILE A 239 5.55 -0.96 -13.09
N LEU A 240 5.60 -2.29 -13.05
CA LEU A 240 4.54 -3.13 -12.51
C LEU A 240 4.82 -3.35 -11.02
N TYR A 241 3.84 -3.07 -10.17
CA TYR A 241 3.99 -3.23 -8.72
C TYR A 241 2.69 -3.69 -8.06
N VAL A 242 2.79 -4.23 -6.86
CA VAL A 242 1.65 -4.54 -5.99
C VAL A 242 1.74 -3.79 -4.69
#